data_AF-A0A3A8KK82-F1
#
_entry.id   AF-A0A3A8KK82-F1
#
_cell.length_a   1.000
_cell.length_b   1.000
_cell.length_c   1.000
_cell.angle_alpha   90.00
_cell.angle_beta   90.00
_cell.angle_gamma   90.00
#
_symmetry.space_group_name_H-M   'P 1'
#
loop_
_entity.id
_entity.type
_entity.pdbx_description
1 polymer ?
#
loop_
_entity_poly.entity_id
_entity_poly.type
_entity_poly.pdbx_seq_one_letter_code
_entity_poly.pdbx_strand_id
1 'polypeptide(L)'
;MPSIKLAQLSRRYLSFAEREEVAILHAQRLGVRAIARRLQRSASTISRELRRNAATRGGGLEYRATTAQWHADRRARRPKVAK
;
A
#
# COMPACT_ATOMS: atom_id res chain seq x y z
N MET A 1 22.15 11.54 -14.46
CA MET A 1 22.05 10.59 -13.32
C MET A 1 20.88 9.65 -13.60
N PRO A 2 21.09 8.34 -13.81
CA PRO A 2 19.98 7.44 -14.05
C PRO A 2 19.19 7.28 -12.74
N SER A 3 17.93 7.70 -12.75
CA SER A 3 16.99 7.52 -11.64
C SER A 3 16.68 6.03 -11.52
N ILE A 4 17.07 5.42 -10.41
CA ILE A 4 16.83 4.01 -10.11
C ILE A 4 15.30 3.82 -10.00
N LYS A 5 14.66 3.43 -11.10
CA LYS A 5 13.28 2.92 -11.08
C LYS A 5 13.31 1.54 -10.42
N LEU A 6 13.23 1.51 -9.09
CA LEU A 6 13.03 0.28 -8.32
C LEU A 6 11.76 -0.41 -8.87
N ALA A 7 12.03 -1.49 -9.60
CA ALA A 7 11.14 -2.46 -10.20
C ALA A 7 9.65 -2.10 -10.17
N GLN A 8 9.11 -1.90 -11.38
CA GLN A 8 7.68 -1.93 -11.66
C GLN A 8 7.10 -3.25 -11.15
N LEU A 9 6.73 -3.31 -9.87
CA LEU A 9 5.87 -4.36 -9.36
C LEU A 9 4.65 -4.30 -10.25
N SER A 10 4.36 -5.43 -10.91
CA SER A 10 3.15 -5.67 -11.70
C SER A 10 2.00 -4.82 -11.17
N ARG A 11 1.17 -4.21 -12.04
CA ARG A 11 0.00 -3.38 -11.70
C ARG A 11 -0.82 -3.88 -10.48
N ARG A 12 -0.72 -5.19 -10.20
CA ARG A 12 -1.26 -5.95 -9.09
C ARG A 12 -0.78 -5.56 -7.68
N TYR A 13 0.46 -5.12 -7.46
CA TYR A 13 1.02 -4.87 -6.11
C TYR A 13 1.58 -3.45 -5.95
N LEU A 14 1.49 -2.92 -4.72
CA LEU A 14 2.09 -1.65 -4.33
C LEU A 14 3.51 -1.89 -3.80
N SER A 15 4.47 -1.07 -4.26
CA SER A 15 5.82 -1.01 -3.73
C SER A 15 5.85 -0.36 -2.35
N PHE A 16 6.98 -0.50 -1.65
CA PHE A 16 7.18 0.17 -0.37
C PHE A 16 7.06 1.70 -0.49
N ALA A 17 7.69 2.28 -1.52
CA ALA A 17 7.60 3.73 -1.79
C ALA A 17 6.15 4.17 -2.05
N GLU A 18 5.37 3.37 -2.79
CA GLU A 18 3.95 3.68 -2.99
C GLU A 18 3.14 3.58 -1.69
N ARG A 19 3.48 2.65 -0.78
CA ARG A 19 2.85 2.57 0.55
C ARG A 19 3.21 3.78 1.40
N GLU A 20 4.45 4.27 1.32
CA GLU A 20 4.88 5.48 2.04
C GLU A 20 4.09 6.70 1.57
N GLU A 21 3.97 6.88 0.25
CA GLU A 21 3.18 7.96 -0.33
C GLU A 21 1.69 7.85 0.04
N VAL A 22 1.12 6.63 0.06
CA VAL A 22 -0.24 6.41 0.59
C VAL A 22 -0.35 6.87 2.04
N ALA A 23 0.65 6.60 2.89
CA ALA A 23 0.63 7.00 4.30
C ALA A 23 0.64 8.53 4.45
N ILE A 24 1.49 9.23 3.71
CA ILE A 24 1.58 10.70 3.72
C ILE A 24 0.25 11.31 3.27
N LEU A 25 -0.28 10.88 2.13
CA LEU A 25 -1.51 11.42 1.57
C LEU A 25 -2.74 11.06 2.44
N HIS A 26 -2.75 9.88 3.06
CA HIS A 26 -3.80 9.48 3.98
C HIS A 26 -3.77 10.29 5.29
N ALA A 27 -2.58 10.60 5.82
CA ALA A 27 -2.40 11.47 6.99
C ALA A 27 -2.90 12.91 6.71
N GLN A 28 -2.74 13.38 5.48
CA GLN A 28 -3.35 14.63 4.98
C GLN A 28 -4.88 14.55 4.78
N ARG A 29 -5.52 13.42 5.13
CA ARG A 29 -6.96 13.16 4.99
C ARG A 29 -7.48 13.18 3.54
N LEU A 30 -6.62 12.90 2.56
CA LEU A 30 -7.08 12.77 1.17
C LEU A 30 -7.93 11.50 1.02
N GLY A 31 -9.00 11.62 0.25
CA GLY A 31 -9.84 10.47 -0.10
C GLY A 31 -9.12 9.48 -1.03
N VAL A 32 -9.54 8.22 -0.99
CA VAL A 32 -8.99 7.10 -1.78
C VAL A 32 -8.83 7.43 -3.27
N ARG A 33 -9.82 8.09 -3.88
CA ARG A 33 -9.78 8.49 -5.30
C ARG A 33 -8.75 9.58 -5.61
N ALA A 34 -8.44 10.46 -4.66
CA ALA A 34 -7.41 11.48 -4.83
C ALA A 34 -6.01 10.87 -4.72
N ILE A 35 -5.80 9.99 -3.75
CA ILE A 35 -4.57 9.21 -3.58
C ILE A 35 -4.29 8.37 -4.83
N ALA A 36 -5.31 7.64 -5.31
CA ALA A 36 -5.20 6.80 -6.50
C ALA A 36 -4.78 7.59 -7.76
N ARG A 37 -5.33 8.79 -7.96
CA ARG A 37 -4.96 9.67 -9.08
C ARG A 37 -3.51 10.14 -8.99
N ARG A 38 -3.04 10.56 -7.81
CA ARG A 38 -1.65 10.97 -7.58
C ARG A 38 -0.66 9.84 -7.85
N LEU A 39 -0.99 8.63 -7.42
CA LEU A 39 -0.15 7.44 -7.59
C LEU A 39 -0.32 6.77 -8.96
N GLN A 40 -1.21 7.27 -9.83
CA GLN A 40 -1.59 6.60 -11.09
C GLN A 40 -1.99 5.12 -10.89
N ARG A 41 -2.66 4.83 -9.78
CA ARG A 41 -3.16 3.49 -9.43
C ARG A 41 -4.68 3.44 -9.47
N SER A 42 -5.24 2.23 -9.52
CA SER A 42 -6.69 2.07 -9.40
C SER A 42 -7.15 2.41 -7.99
N ALA A 43 -8.29 3.10 -7.85
CA ALA A 43 -8.89 3.36 -6.54
C ALA A 43 -9.19 2.05 -5.77
N SER A 44 -9.49 0.97 -6.49
CA SER A 44 -9.69 -0.36 -5.89
C SER A 44 -8.41 -0.91 -5.24
N THR A 45 -7.22 -0.60 -5.78
CA THR A 45 -5.94 -0.98 -5.20
C THR A 45 -5.72 -0.26 -3.88
N ILE A 46 -5.88 1.07 -3.86
CA ILE A 46 -5.70 1.88 -2.66
C ILE A 46 -6.74 1.53 -1.58
N SER A 47 -8.01 1.33 -1.96
CA SER A 47 -9.06 0.92 -1.01
C SER A 47 -8.75 -0.43 -0.36
N ARG A 48 -8.35 -1.42 -1.16
CA ARG A 48 -7.99 -2.75 -0.65
C ARG A 48 -6.75 -2.73 0.22
N GLU A 49 -5.80 -1.86 -0.09
CA GLU A 49 -4.59 -1.64 0.69
C GLU A 49 -4.93 -1.09 2.08
N LEU A 50 -5.61 0.07 2.13
CA LEU A 50 -6.01 0.71 3.37
C LEU A 50 -6.91 -0.21 4.20
N ARG A 51 -7.92 -0.86 3.62
CA ARG A 51 -8.81 -1.78 4.35
C ARG A 51 -8.06 -2.97 4.99
N ARG A 52 -7.00 -3.46 4.34
CA ARG A 52 -6.26 -4.64 4.83
C ARG A 52 -5.16 -4.30 5.83
N ASN A 53 -4.65 -3.08 5.81
CA ASN A 53 -3.42 -2.69 6.50
C ASN A 53 -3.58 -1.47 7.42
N ALA A 54 -4.72 -0.76 7.39
CA ALA A 54 -5.08 0.18 8.45
C ALA A 54 -5.49 -0.63 9.68
N ALA A 55 -4.50 -1.01 10.49
CA ALA A 55 -4.74 -1.74 11.72
C ALA A 55 -5.02 -0.76 12.87
N THR A 56 -6.25 -0.76 13.35
CA THR A 56 -6.66 -0.23 14.65
C THR A 56 -6.10 -1.11 15.76
N ARG A 57 -4.84 -0.92 16.15
CA ARG A 57 -4.36 -1.34 17.47
C ARG A 57 -4.13 -0.07 18.28
N GLY A 58 -5.14 0.33 19.05
CA GLY A 58 -5.07 1.49 19.95
C GLY A 58 -5.94 2.70 19.57
N GLY A 59 -7.09 2.50 18.91
CA GLY A 59 -8.09 3.56 18.72
C GLY A 59 -7.80 4.59 17.61
N GLY A 60 -6.62 4.55 16.98
CA GLY A 60 -6.28 5.40 15.83
C GLY A 60 -6.30 4.65 14.49
N LEU A 61 -6.93 5.25 13.47
CA LEU A 61 -6.89 4.84 12.06
C LEU A 61 -5.56 5.25 11.38
N GLU A 62 -4.42 5.01 12.04
CA GLU A 62 -3.12 5.34 11.45
C GLU A 62 -2.65 4.24 10.51
N TYR A 63 -2.60 4.57 9.22
CA TYR A 63 -1.95 3.73 8.22
C TYR A 63 -0.42 3.94 8.27
N ARG A 64 0.33 2.86 8.51
CA ARG A 64 1.81 2.86 8.52
C ARG A 64 2.36 1.96 7.42
N ALA A 65 3.23 2.53 6.56
CA ALA A 65 3.78 1.84 5.39
C ALA A 65 4.64 0.62 5.77
N THR A 66 5.45 0.72 6.83
CA THR A 66 6.29 -0.38 7.35
C THR A 66 5.46 -1.56 7.83
N THR A 67 4.41 -1.31 8.61
CA THR A 67 3.46 -2.34 9.04
C THR A 67 2.74 -2.98 7.86
N ALA A 68 2.31 -2.16 6.89
CA ALA A 68 1.65 -2.61 5.67
C ALA A 68 2.56 -3.53 4.83
N GLN A 69 3.84 -3.18 4.71
CA GLN A 69 4.85 -3.98 4.03
C GLN A 69 5.11 -5.30 4.75
N TRP A 70 5.32 -5.28 6.07
CA TRP A 70 5.49 -6.49 6.87
C TRP A 70 4.31 -7.46 6.72
N HIS A 71 3.08 -6.94 6.72
CA HIS A 71 1.89 -7.75 6.44
C HIS A 71 1.86 -8.31 5.03
N ALA A 72 2.30 -7.55 4.02
CA ALA A 72 2.39 -8.03 2.64
C ALA A 72 3.40 -9.18 2.53
N ASP A 73 4.59 -9.02 3.11
CA ASP A 73 5.66 -10.03 3.08
C ASP A 73 5.25 -11.30 3.82
N ARG A 74 4.62 -11.15 5.00
CA ARG A 74 4.07 -12.29 5.76
C ARG A 74 3.03 -13.07 4.96
N ARG A 75 2.16 -12.38 4.19
CA ARG A 75 1.17 -13.04 3.33
C ARG A 75 1.81 -13.71 2.11
N ALA A 76 2.87 -13.12 1.56
CA ALA A 76 3.60 -13.68 0.43
C ALA A 76 4.32 -14.99 0.79
N ARG A 77 4.78 -15.13 2.04
CA ARG A 77 5.44 -16.35 2.56
C ARG A 77 4.49 -17.52 2.79
N ARG A 78 3.17 -17.31 2.82
CA ARG A 78 2.23 -18.40 3.06
C ARG A 78 2.24 -19.36 1.86
N PRO A 79 2.53 -20.67 2.04
CA PRO A 79 2.45 -21.63 0.95
C PRO A 79 1.04 -21.60 0.37
N LYS A 80 0.93 -21.32 -0.93
CA LYS A 80 -0.32 -21.48 -1.66
C LYS A 80 -0.31 -22.89 -2.21
N VAL A 81 -1.25 -23.72 -1.77
CA VAL A 81 -1.54 -24.97 -2.46
C VAL A 81 -1.84 -24.59 -3.91
N ALA A 82 -1.00 -25.05 -4.83
CA ALA A 82 -1.26 -24.88 -6.25
C ALA A 82 -2.58 -25.59 -6.57
N LYS A 83 -3.45 -24.92 -7.32
CA LYS A 83 -4.71 -25.50 -7.80
C LYS A 83 -4.49 -26.05 -9.20
#